data_AF-A0A2V6W114-F1
#
_entry.id   AF-A0A2V6W114-F1
#
_cell.length_a   1.000
_cell.length_b   1.000
_cell.length_c   1.000
_cell.angle_alpha   90.00
_cell.angle_beta   90.00
_cell.angle_gamma   90.00
#
_symmetry.space_group_name_H-M   'P 1'
#
loop_
_entity.id
_entity.type
_entity.pdbx_description
1 polymer ?
#
loop_
_entity_poly.entity_id
_entity_poly.type
_entity_poly.pdbx_seq_one_letter_code
_entity_poly.pdbx_strand_id
1 'polypeptide(L)'
;MVKFVVVLYRRPDVPTERFEAILRGEHGAMAEQLPGLRRYVQNRVAPDPTRKHPGWDAVVELYWDDVASMEAAWASPAGKRATDHLTKFVDLSRTTWSIVQEEVRR
;
A
#
# COMPACT_ATOMS: atom_id res chain seq x y z
N MET A 1 -1.26 18.62 2.64
CA MET A 1 -0.74 17.28 2.35
C MET A 1 -1.78 16.27 2.77
N VAL A 2 -2.15 15.37 1.86
CA VAL A 2 -3.10 14.28 2.05
C VAL A 2 -2.30 13.00 2.29
N LYS A 3 -2.64 12.25 3.35
CA LYS A 3 -2.13 10.91 3.62
C LYS A 3 -3.21 9.89 3.28
N PHE A 4 -2.86 8.91 2.46
CA PHE A 4 -3.70 7.77 2.13
C PHE A 4 -3.05 6.51 2.68
N VAL A 5 -3.82 5.73 3.44
CA VAL A 5 -3.33 4.50 4.08
C VAL A 5 -4.07 3.31 3.49
N VAL A 6 -3.33 2.24 3.17
CA VAL A 6 -3.86 0.97 2.68
C VAL A 6 -3.44 -0.15 3.62
N VAL A 7 -4.39 -0.92 4.12
CA VAL A 7 -4.15 -2.14 4.90
C VAL A 7 -4.28 -3.33 3.96
N LEU A 8 -3.14 -3.93 3.62
CA LEU A 8 -3.05 -5.03 2.66
C LEU A 8 -3.23 -6.38 3.34
N TYR A 9 -4.11 -7.20 2.76
CA TYR A 9 -4.21 -8.61 3.06
C TYR A 9 -3.65 -9.39 1.87
N ARG A 10 -2.68 -10.27 2.11
CA ARG A 10 -2.14 -11.16 1.10
C ARG A 10 -3.21 -12.17 0.67
N ARG A 11 -3.24 -12.51 -0.61
CA ARG A 11 -4.10 -13.60 -1.07
C ARG A 11 -3.72 -14.92 -0.39
N PRO A 12 -4.68 -15.79 -0.05
CA PRO A 12 -4.39 -17.03 0.66
C PRO A 12 -3.49 -18.00 -0.14
N ASP A 13 -3.52 -17.92 -1.47
CA ASP A 13 -2.73 -18.77 -2.39
C ASP A 13 -1.31 -18.23 -2.67
N VAL A 14 -0.95 -17.06 -2.17
CA VAL A 14 0.37 -16.44 -2.42
C VAL A 14 1.26 -16.60 -1.19
N PRO A 15 2.45 -17.24 -1.24
CA PRO A 15 3.32 -17.37 -0.08
C PRO A 15 3.77 -16.01 0.49
N THR A 16 3.99 -15.93 1.81
CA THR A 16 4.40 -14.68 2.50
C THR A 16 5.67 -14.08 1.89
N GLU A 17 6.72 -14.88 1.69
CA GLU A 17 7.97 -14.40 1.09
C GLU A 17 7.76 -13.81 -0.31
N ARG A 18 6.86 -14.43 -1.10
CA ARG A 18 6.53 -13.96 -2.45
C ARG A 18 5.77 -12.64 -2.38
N PHE A 19 4.81 -12.51 -1.47
CA PHE A 19 4.10 -11.25 -1.22
C PHE A 19 5.08 -10.12 -0.86
N GLU A 20 5.98 -10.35 0.09
CA GLU A 20 6.95 -9.34 0.52
C GLU A 20 7.90 -8.93 -0.59
N ALA A 21 8.35 -9.90 -1.40
CA ALA A 21 9.21 -9.66 -2.55
C ALA A 21 8.52 -8.84 -3.63
N ILE A 22 7.26 -9.19 -3.98
CA ILE A 22 6.46 -8.44 -4.95
C ILE A 22 6.16 -7.03 -4.44
N LEU A 23 5.73 -6.92 -3.17
CA LEU A 23 5.38 -5.64 -2.56
C LEU A 23 6.56 -4.70 -2.55
N ARG A 24 7.73 -5.14 -2.04
CA ARG A 24 8.95 -4.33 -1.98
C ARG A 24 9.53 -4.01 -3.36
N GLY A 25 9.48 -4.97 -4.28
CA GLY A 25 10.08 -4.86 -5.60
C GLY A 25 9.11 -4.28 -6.61
N GLU A 26 8.51 -5.15 -7.41
CA GLU A 26 7.69 -4.78 -8.59
C GLU A 26 6.58 -3.77 -8.24
N HIS A 27 5.80 -4.02 -7.18
CA HIS A 27 4.71 -3.11 -6.83
C HIS A 27 5.22 -1.79 -6.24
N GLY A 28 6.27 -1.81 -5.41
CA GLY A 28 6.91 -0.61 -4.88
C GLY A 28 7.39 0.32 -6.01
N ALA A 29 8.10 -0.23 -7.00
CA ALA A 29 8.55 0.52 -8.17
C ALA A 29 7.40 1.08 -9.03
N MET A 30 6.25 0.39 -9.09
CA MET A 30 5.05 0.92 -9.74
C MET A 30 4.42 2.06 -8.94
N ALA A 31 4.38 1.96 -7.61
CA ALA A 31 3.85 3.00 -6.74
C ALA A 31 4.69 4.29 -6.82
N GLU A 32 6.02 4.17 -6.89
CA GLU A 32 6.92 5.31 -7.07
C GLU A 32 6.69 6.09 -8.37
N GLN A 33 6.06 5.48 -9.38
CA GLN A 33 5.72 6.14 -10.64
C GLN A 33 4.38 6.90 -10.60
N LEU A 34 3.67 6.90 -9.46
CA LEU A 34 2.41 7.63 -9.34
C LEU A 34 2.67 9.15 -9.46
N PRO A 35 1.97 9.85 -10.38
CA PRO A 35 2.16 11.28 -10.55
C PRO A 35 1.91 12.06 -9.26
N GLY A 36 2.77 13.05 -9.00
CA GLY A 36 2.63 13.94 -7.84
C GLY A 36 2.84 13.28 -6.47
N LEU A 37 3.22 12.00 -6.41
CA LEU A 37 3.49 11.31 -5.15
C LEU A 37 4.66 11.97 -4.42
N ARG A 38 4.43 12.36 -3.17
CA ARG A 38 5.43 13.03 -2.32
C ARG A 38 6.21 12.05 -1.47
N ARG A 39 5.56 10.97 -1.03
CA ARG A 39 6.17 9.94 -0.20
C ARG A 39 5.41 8.62 -0.32
N TYR A 40 6.16 7.54 -0.24
CA TYR A 40 5.68 6.17 -0.21
C TYR A 40 6.34 5.42 0.94
N VAL A 41 5.56 4.74 1.78
CA VAL A 41 6.08 3.95 2.91
C VAL A 41 5.42 2.58 2.93
N GLN A 42 6.23 1.54 3.13
CA GLN A 42 5.76 0.17 3.35
C GLN A 42 6.07 -0.28 4.77
N ASN A 43 5.03 -0.51 5.56
CA ASN A 43 5.11 -1.08 6.90
C ASN A 43 4.67 -2.55 6.84
N ARG A 44 5.60 -3.46 6.55
CA ARG A 44 5.31 -4.91 6.51
C ARG A 44 5.27 -5.48 7.91
N VAL A 45 4.45 -6.51 8.13
CA VAL A 45 4.53 -7.28 9.37
C VAL A 45 5.92 -7.89 9.48
N ALA A 46 6.61 -7.61 10.59
CA ALA A 46 7.85 -8.27 10.94
C ALA A 46 7.57 -9.49 11.84
N PRO A 47 8.46 -10.49 11.87
CA PRO A 47 8.38 -11.58 12.82
C PRO A 47 8.37 -11.05 14.27
N ASP A 48 7.33 -11.39 15.03
CA ASP A 48 7.24 -11.12 16.47
C ASP A 48 6.89 -12.44 17.20
N PRO A 49 7.85 -13.07 17.90
CA PRO A 49 7.59 -14.33 18.62
C PRO A 49 6.73 -14.13 19.88
N THR A 50 6.51 -12.89 20.32
CA THR A 50 5.82 -12.55 21.57
C THR A 50 4.37 -12.14 21.37
N ARG A 51 3.96 -11.80 20.14
CA ARG A 51 2.59 -11.38 19.80
C ARG A 51 2.04 -12.21 18.67
N LYS A 52 0.70 -12.35 18.65
CA LYS A 52 0.00 -12.99 17.54
C LYS A 52 0.12 -12.12 16.28
N HIS A 53 0.26 -12.76 15.13
CA HIS A 53 0.17 -12.11 13.83
C HIS A 53 -1.15 -11.31 13.71
N PRO A 54 -1.11 -10.03 13.27
CA PRO A 54 -2.27 -9.13 13.34
C PRO A 54 -3.38 -9.45 12.34
N GLY A 55 -3.09 -10.30 11.35
CA GLY A 55 -4.05 -10.81 10.37
C GLY A 55 -4.08 -10.06 9.04
N TRP A 56 -3.44 -8.88 8.96
CA TRP A 56 -3.02 -8.19 7.74
C TRP A 56 -1.52 -8.39 7.50
N ASP A 57 -1.02 -8.15 6.29
CA ASP A 57 0.36 -8.48 5.90
C ASP A 57 1.24 -7.22 5.70
N ALA A 58 0.64 -6.08 5.34
CA ALA A 58 1.33 -4.79 5.31
C ALA A 58 0.39 -3.59 5.44
N VAL A 59 0.93 -2.47 5.90
CA VAL A 59 0.29 -1.14 5.81
C VAL A 59 1.13 -0.25 4.90
N VAL A 60 0.51 0.30 3.87
CA VAL A 60 1.14 1.21 2.92
C VAL A 60 0.65 2.63 3.20
N GLU A 61 1.55 3.59 3.13
CA GLU A 61 1.23 5.01 3.24
C GLU A 61 1.68 5.74 1.96
N LEU A 62 0.78 6.55 1.42
CA LEU A 62 1.03 7.39 0.25
C LEU A 62 0.66 8.84 0.56
N TYR A 63 1.43 9.77 0.01
CA TYR A 63 1.28 11.19 0.32
C TYR A 63 1.22 12.04 -0.95
N TRP A 64 0.28 12.98 -0.99
CA TRP A 64 0.15 14.01 -2.03
C TRP A 64 -0.07 15.39 -1.43
N ASP A 65 0.07 16.45 -2.21
CA ASP A 65 -0.17 17.81 -1.71
C ASP A 65 -1.65 18.01 -1.33
N ASP A 66 -2.57 17.52 -2.17
CA ASP A 66 -4.01 17.63 -2.04
C ASP A 66 -4.75 16.42 -2.65
N VAL A 67 -6.07 16.37 -2.43
CA VAL A 67 -6.95 15.28 -2.90
C VAL A 67 -7.03 15.26 -4.43
N ALA A 68 -7.02 16.43 -5.08
CA ALA A 68 -7.13 16.51 -6.54
C ALA A 68 -5.91 15.87 -7.23
N SER A 69 -4.71 16.11 -6.73
CA SER A 69 -3.46 15.51 -7.20
C SER A 69 -3.45 14.00 -7.00
N MET A 70 -3.97 13.55 -5.85
CA MET A 70 -4.11 12.14 -5.51
C MET A 70 -5.08 11.40 -6.47
N GLU A 71 -6.28 11.94 -6.69
CA GLU A 71 -7.26 11.37 -7.62
C GLU A 71 -6.74 11.37 -9.07
N ALA A 72 -6.04 12.43 -9.49
CA ALA A 72 -5.38 12.48 -10.79
C ALA A 72 -4.30 11.39 -10.94
N ALA A 73 -3.55 11.09 -9.86
CA ALA A 73 -2.58 10.01 -9.85
C ALA A 73 -3.23 8.64 -10.07
N TRP A 74 -4.36 8.35 -9.42
CA TRP A 74 -5.10 7.10 -9.62
C TRP A 74 -5.76 6.98 -10.99
N ALA A 75 -6.28 8.08 -11.52
CA ALA A 75 -6.87 8.12 -12.86
C ALA A 75 -5.81 7.92 -13.97
N SER A 76 -4.53 8.15 -13.67
CA SER A 76 -3.44 8.02 -14.64
C SER A 76 -3.20 6.56 -15.09
N PRO A 77 -2.50 6.35 -16.23
CA PRO A 77 -2.06 5.02 -16.63
C PRO A 77 -1.18 4.31 -15.58
N ALA A 78 -0.37 5.06 -14.83
CA ALA A 78 0.44 4.50 -13.75
C ALA A 78 -0.43 4.02 -12.59
N GLY A 79 -1.44 4.81 -12.21
CA GLY A 79 -2.42 4.46 -11.17
C GLY A 79 -3.20 3.19 -11.50
N LYS A 80 -3.71 3.09 -12.72
CA LYS A 80 -4.37 1.86 -13.21
C LYS A 80 -3.45 0.65 -13.16
N ARG A 81 -2.23 0.76 -13.70
CA ARG A 81 -1.25 -0.35 -13.66
C ARG A 81 -0.94 -0.80 -12.23
N ALA A 82 -0.68 0.13 -11.32
CA ALA A 82 -0.40 -0.19 -9.92
C ALA A 82 -1.59 -0.86 -9.23
N THR A 83 -2.81 -0.37 -9.49
CA THR A 83 -4.06 -0.93 -8.94
C THR A 83 -4.33 -2.34 -9.47
N ASP A 84 -4.24 -2.52 -10.78
CA ASP A 84 -4.42 -3.84 -11.43
C ASP A 84 -3.36 -4.84 -10.94
N HIS A 85 -2.13 -4.36 -10.69
CA HIS A 85 -1.06 -5.20 -10.18
C HIS A 85 -1.35 -5.81 -8.80
N LEU A 86 -2.06 -5.08 -7.92
CA LEU A 86 -2.45 -5.59 -6.60
C LEU A 86 -3.24 -6.91 -6.70
N THR A 87 -4.11 -7.05 -7.71
CA THR A 87 -4.95 -8.26 -7.91
C THR A 87 -4.13 -9.56 -7.99
N LYS A 88 -2.85 -9.47 -8.38
CA LYS A 88 -1.96 -10.63 -8.50
C LYS A 88 -1.54 -11.21 -7.15
N PHE A 89 -1.55 -10.42 -6.07
CA PHE A 89 -0.95 -10.84 -4.80
C PHE A 89 -1.69 -10.39 -3.53
N VAL A 90 -2.66 -9.49 -3.66
CA VAL A 90 -3.46 -8.93 -2.56
C VAL A 90 -4.91 -9.37 -2.69
N ASP A 91 -5.52 -9.74 -1.56
CA ASP A 91 -6.95 -9.97 -1.43
C ASP A 91 -7.67 -8.63 -1.34
N LEU A 92 -8.18 -8.16 -2.47
CA LEU A 92 -8.89 -6.89 -2.56
C LEU A 92 -10.27 -6.92 -1.88
N SER A 93 -10.83 -8.09 -1.57
CA SER A 93 -12.11 -8.18 -0.83
C SER A 93 -11.95 -7.84 0.64
N ARG A 94 -10.74 -8.00 1.18
CA ARG A 94 -10.38 -7.69 2.57
C ARG A 94 -9.55 -6.43 2.73
N THR A 95 -8.82 -6.05 1.69
CA THR A 95 -7.97 -4.85 1.68
C THR A 95 -8.83 -3.60 1.80
N THR A 96 -8.46 -2.75 2.76
CA THR A 96 -9.17 -1.50 3.04
C THR A 96 -8.24 -0.32 2.90
N TRP A 97 -8.78 0.84 2.57
CA TRP A 97 -8.01 2.06 2.44
C TRP A 97 -8.83 3.29 2.86
N SER A 98 -8.14 4.35 3.25
CA SER A 98 -8.76 5.63 3.53
C SER A 98 -7.74 6.76 3.41
N ILE A 99 -8.24 7.95 3.06
CA ILE A 99 -7.56 9.18 3.47
C ILE A 99 -7.62 9.26 5.00
N VAL A 100 -6.51 9.65 5.63
CA VAL A 100 -6.41 9.77 7.09
C VAL A 100 -5.88 11.15 7.48
N GLN A 101 -6.22 11.58 8.69
CA GLN A 101 -5.51 12.66 9.37
C GLN A 101 -4.42 12.04 10.24
N GLU A 102 -3.18 12.48 10.04
CA GLU A 102 -2.05 12.06 10.85
C GLU A 102 -1.85 13.06 12.01
N GLU A 103 -1.76 12.52 13.22
CA GLU A 103 -1.41 13.26 14.42
C GLU A 103 -0.10 12.67 14.98
N VAL A 104 1.00 13.43 14.91
CA VAL A 104 2.30 13.00 15.44
C VAL A 104 2.48 13.57 16.86
N ARG A 105 2.62 12.67 17.85
CA ARG A 105 2.85 13.03 19.26
C ARG A 105 4.10 12.33 19.77
N ARG A 106 5.15 13.13 20.02
CA ARG A 106 6.50 12.81 20.55
C ARG A 106 7.30 11.73 19.83
#